data_AF-A0A2N5YVN7-F1
#
_entry.id   AF-A0A2N5YVN7-F1
#
_cell.length_a   1.000
_cell.length_b   1.000
_cell.length_c   1.000
_cell.angle_alpha   90.00
_cell.angle_beta   90.00
_cell.angle_gamma   90.00
#
_symmetry.space_group_name_H-M   'P 1'
#
loop_
_entity.id
_entity.type
_entity.pdbx_description
1 polymer ?
#
loop_
_entity_poly.entity_id
_entity_poly.type
_entity_poly.pdbx_seq_one_letter_code
_entity_poly.pdbx_strand_id
1 'polypeptide(L)'
;MANKRKLHGILGIFLDALVINIFTFLTLVFLWVFIDSVDLFNPFDEFFDNFDYTDLYYSEFMDDDMPTDTNIFIVNIGDLNRREIAEQINILQMYHPKVIGIDVVFAERRGMDDFMLQQALNSGDNIVLGGFGIYDEKGEPTGIIKSDPFFGDKPVGHLEMQADPKTVREFDKFIRFNDTIINAFTLEIASKYNEDLFLKFAQRKDQVEMINYRGGRMPFIIFDYEEINDTNESLKIIEDKIVLMGYVRMFSGAPADTIDSHFTPLKRSDYGYADAKGIEIHAHILSMILAEKYIDRFPYLANLLIAFIITQLFLMWLVYYYVNGAKLFDILSKPIQFILIVLVLWSTFLIFSNYALKIDAIPIILALILCIELLYLYEESLELFKINTYLTKNFNYTKDERVKVFRSIIRFEFLKPKHKRSNK
;
A
#
# COMPACT_ATOMS: atom_id res chain seq x y z
N MET A 1 -26.36 38.45 -27.93
CA MET A 1 -25.47 39.12 -26.95
C MET A 1 -25.37 38.40 -25.60
N ALA A 2 -26.45 37.80 -25.07
CA ALA A 2 -26.42 37.05 -23.79
C ALA A 2 -25.41 35.88 -23.76
N ASN A 3 -25.28 35.12 -24.85
CA ASN A 3 -24.37 33.96 -24.91
C ASN A 3 -22.87 34.36 -24.86
N LYS A 4 -22.51 35.52 -25.45
CA LYS A 4 -21.13 36.05 -25.39
C LYS A 4 -20.76 36.51 -23.98
N ARG A 5 -21.66 37.20 -23.26
CA ARG A 5 -21.40 37.62 -21.86
C ARG A 5 -21.25 36.44 -20.90
N LYS A 6 -22.06 35.39 -21.06
CA LYS A 6 -21.96 34.17 -20.25
C LYS A 6 -20.65 33.40 -20.49
N LEU A 7 -20.20 33.32 -21.75
CA LEU A 7 -18.92 32.70 -22.12
C LEU A 7 -17.71 33.47 -21.56
N HIS A 8 -17.76 34.81 -21.56
CA HIS A 8 -16.69 35.63 -20.98
C HIS A 8 -16.61 35.48 -19.44
N GLY A 9 -17.74 35.27 -18.77
CA GLY A 9 -17.76 34.99 -17.33
C GLY A 9 -17.11 33.65 -16.99
N ILE A 10 -17.46 32.58 -17.72
CA ILE A 10 -16.88 31.23 -17.50
C ILE A 10 -15.37 31.23 -17.76
N LEU A 11 -14.91 31.90 -18.83
CA LEU A 11 -13.48 32.00 -19.14
C LEU A 11 -12.73 32.77 -18.04
N GLY A 12 -13.32 33.86 -17.52
CA GLY A 12 -12.73 34.61 -16.40
C GLY A 12 -12.60 33.76 -15.12
N ILE A 13 -13.65 33.01 -14.77
CA ILE A 13 -13.63 32.06 -13.65
C ILE A 13 -12.53 31.01 -13.84
N PHE A 14 -12.46 30.41 -15.04
CA PHE A 14 -11.45 29.41 -15.35
C PHE A 14 -10.03 29.96 -15.19
N LEU A 15 -9.76 31.17 -15.70
CA LEU A 15 -8.43 31.78 -15.63
C LEU A 15 -8.02 32.13 -14.20
N ASP A 16 -8.91 32.74 -13.40
CA ASP A 16 -8.63 33.01 -11.98
C ASP A 16 -8.38 31.70 -11.22
N ALA A 17 -9.25 30.69 -11.41
CA ALA A 17 -9.07 29.36 -10.83
C ALA A 17 -7.76 28.70 -11.26
N LEU A 18 -7.37 28.84 -12.53
CA LEU A 18 -6.13 28.26 -13.07
C LEU A 18 -4.88 28.89 -12.42
N VAL A 19 -4.87 30.21 -12.25
CA VAL A 19 -3.74 30.90 -11.58
C VAL A 19 -3.62 30.43 -10.13
N ILE A 20 -4.75 30.35 -9.41
CA ILE A 20 -4.77 29.84 -8.03
C ILE A 20 -4.27 28.39 -8.01
N ASN A 21 -4.75 27.54 -8.91
CA ASN A 21 -4.38 26.13 -8.95
C ASN A 21 -2.88 25.93 -9.24
N ILE A 22 -2.32 26.67 -10.20
CA ILE A 22 -0.87 26.68 -10.46
C ILE A 22 -0.12 27.07 -9.18
N PHE A 23 -0.57 28.11 -8.48
CA PHE A 23 0.05 28.53 -7.24
C PHE A 23 -0.09 27.49 -6.11
N THR A 24 -1.21 26.74 -6.06
CA THR A 24 -1.40 25.59 -5.17
C THR A 24 -0.36 24.52 -5.39
N PHE A 25 -0.16 24.07 -6.62
CA PHE A 25 0.84 23.05 -6.90
C PHE A 25 2.27 23.55 -6.70
N LEU A 26 2.56 24.82 -7.01
CA LEU A 26 3.86 25.42 -6.68
C LEU A 26 4.11 25.46 -5.16
N THR A 27 3.08 25.79 -4.38
CA THR A 27 3.16 25.79 -2.92
C THR A 27 3.35 24.37 -2.39
N LEU A 28 2.67 23.36 -2.95
CA LEU A 28 2.87 21.96 -2.59
C LEU A 28 4.30 21.50 -2.85
N VAL A 29 4.85 21.81 -4.03
CA VAL A 29 6.24 21.46 -4.37
C VAL A 29 7.21 22.16 -3.40
N PHE A 30 6.98 23.44 -3.10
CA PHE A 30 7.78 24.18 -2.14
C PHE A 30 7.72 23.56 -0.74
N LEU A 31 6.53 23.22 -0.26
CA LEU A 31 6.34 22.58 1.05
C LEU A 31 6.99 21.21 1.11
N TRP A 32 6.86 20.39 0.06
CA TRP A 32 7.50 19.08 -0.01
C TRP A 32 9.02 19.19 0.07
N VAL A 33 9.64 20.06 -0.73
CA VAL A 33 11.09 20.30 -0.68
C VAL A 33 11.52 20.83 0.69
N PHE A 34 10.73 21.71 1.31
CA PHE A 34 11.04 22.28 2.61
C PHE A 34 10.95 21.26 3.74
N ILE A 35 9.94 20.38 3.73
CA ILE A 35 9.76 19.30 4.70
C ILE A 35 10.94 18.32 4.62
N ASP A 36 11.23 17.82 3.41
CA ASP A 36 12.34 16.89 3.14
C ASP A 36 13.72 17.44 3.52
N SER A 37 13.89 18.77 3.48
CA SER A 37 15.17 19.43 3.80
C SER A 37 15.39 19.70 5.29
N VAL A 38 14.37 19.55 6.15
CA VAL A 38 14.42 20.04 7.54
C VAL A 38 14.04 18.93 8.52
N ASP A 39 15.04 18.43 9.26
CA ASP A 39 14.92 17.32 10.23
C ASP A 39 13.75 17.44 11.23
N LEU A 40 13.33 18.67 11.55
CA LEU A 40 12.19 18.93 12.44
C LEU A 40 10.88 18.29 11.92
N PHE A 41 10.74 18.15 10.61
CA PHE A 41 9.53 17.65 9.97
C PHE A 41 9.57 16.16 9.60
N ASN A 42 10.67 15.44 9.88
CA ASN A 42 10.77 13.99 9.66
C ASN A 42 9.58 13.19 10.22
N PRO A 43 8.96 13.53 11.39
CA PRO A 43 7.76 12.83 11.86
C PRO A 43 6.54 12.94 10.93
N PHE A 44 6.44 13.99 10.12
CA PHE A 44 5.39 14.12 9.11
C PHE A 44 5.66 13.23 7.90
N ASP A 45 6.91 13.14 7.44
CA ASP A 45 7.30 12.23 6.36
C ASP A 45 7.00 10.78 6.75
N GLU A 46 7.46 10.37 7.94
CA GLU A 46 7.13 9.06 8.49
C GLU A 46 5.61 8.82 8.58
N PHE A 47 4.82 9.83 8.94
CA PHE A 47 3.36 9.69 9.01
C PHE A 47 2.73 9.46 7.63
N PHE A 48 3.16 10.22 6.61
CA PHE A 48 2.64 10.08 5.26
C PHE A 48 3.05 8.76 4.62
N ASP A 49 4.28 8.29 4.85
CA ASP A 49 4.76 7.02 4.32
C ASP A 49 4.13 5.81 5.03
N ASN A 50 3.79 5.96 6.32
CA ASN A 50 3.11 4.90 7.06
C ASN A 50 1.61 4.80 6.75
N PHE A 51 1.00 5.88 6.26
CA PHE A 51 -0.42 5.91 5.92
C PHE A 51 -0.67 5.36 4.50
N ASP A 52 -1.37 4.24 4.41
CA ASP A 52 -1.90 3.74 3.14
C ASP A 52 -3.38 3.40 3.26
N TYR A 53 -4.20 3.93 2.36
CA TYR A 53 -5.62 3.63 2.35
C TYR A 53 -5.92 2.18 1.96
N THR A 54 -4.98 1.50 1.28
CA THR A 54 -5.14 0.08 0.93
C THR A 54 -5.08 -0.81 2.17
N ASP A 55 -4.43 -0.39 3.24
CA ASP A 55 -4.43 -1.13 4.50
C ASP A 55 -5.84 -1.26 5.06
N LEU A 56 -6.64 -0.19 4.96
CA LEU A 56 -8.04 -0.23 5.36
C LEU A 56 -8.86 -1.22 4.51
N TYR A 57 -8.54 -1.36 3.22
CA TYR A 57 -9.17 -2.37 2.37
C TYR A 57 -8.89 -3.78 2.90
N TYR A 58 -7.63 -4.10 3.16
CA TYR A 58 -7.24 -5.43 3.62
C TYR A 58 -7.73 -5.74 5.04
N SER A 59 -7.74 -4.76 5.93
CA SER A 59 -8.08 -4.98 7.34
C SER A 59 -9.58 -4.99 7.63
N GLU A 60 -10.40 -4.23 6.88
CA GLU A 60 -11.83 -4.04 7.19
C GLU A 60 -12.79 -4.49 6.10
N PHE A 61 -12.36 -4.53 4.83
CA PHE A 61 -13.28 -4.70 3.69
C PHE A 61 -13.01 -5.93 2.83
N MET A 62 -11.83 -6.54 2.96
CA MET A 62 -11.54 -7.82 2.35
C MET A 62 -12.50 -8.88 2.91
N ASP A 63 -12.97 -9.77 2.04
CA ASP A 63 -13.93 -10.80 2.42
C ASP A 63 -13.26 -11.85 3.33
N ASP A 64 -13.72 -11.90 4.59
CA ASP A 64 -13.29 -12.88 5.59
C ASP A 64 -13.57 -14.33 5.15
N ASP A 65 -14.55 -14.54 4.25
CA ASP A 65 -14.96 -15.85 3.74
C ASP A 65 -14.25 -16.24 2.43
N MET A 66 -13.24 -15.47 1.99
CA MET A 66 -12.45 -15.84 0.82
C MET A 66 -11.80 -17.22 1.05
N PRO A 67 -11.93 -18.17 0.08
CA PRO A 67 -11.46 -19.53 0.29
C PRO A 67 -9.95 -19.60 0.48
N THR A 68 -9.53 -20.53 1.34
CA THR A 68 -8.13 -20.92 1.55
C THR A 68 -7.47 -21.35 0.24
N ASP A 69 -6.23 -20.91 0.01
CA ASP A 69 -5.45 -21.37 -1.13
C ASP A 69 -5.05 -22.84 -0.93
N THR A 70 -5.32 -23.67 -1.95
CA THR A 70 -5.06 -25.12 -1.93
C THR A 70 -3.93 -25.52 -2.88
N ASN A 71 -3.21 -24.54 -3.43
CA ASN A 71 -2.03 -24.77 -4.25
C ASN A 71 -0.72 -24.60 -3.47
N ILE A 72 -0.79 -23.94 -2.30
CA ILE A 72 0.36 -23.60 -1.48
C ILE A 72 0.10 -24.12 -0.06
N PHE A 73 1.05 -24.91 0.44
CA PHE A 73 1.04 -25.44 1.79
C PHE A 73 2.27 -24.95 2.54
N ILE A 74 2.09 -24.56 3.79
CA ILE A 74 3.20 -24.15 4.65
C ILE A 74 3.53 -25.27 5.62
N VAL A 75 4.80 -25.58 5.77
CA VAL A 75 5.32 -26.49 6.79
C VAL A 75 6.13 -25.65 7.76
N ASN A 76 5.60 -25.51 8.97
CA ASN A 76 6.28 -24.81 10.04
C ASN A 76 7.47 -25.64 10.54
N ILE A 77 8.68 -25.09 10.43
CA ILE A 77 9.91 -25.79 10.85
C ILE A 77 10.30 -25.56 12.31
N GLY A 78 9.61 -24.70 13.07
CA GLY A 78 9.89 -24.43 14.48
C GLY A 78 11.40 -24.28 14.79
N ASP A 79 11.87 -24.99 15.82
CA ASP A 79 13.29 -25.02 16.21
C ASP A 79 14.05 -26.25 15.67
N LEU A 80 13.57 -26.86 14.58
CA LEU A 80 14.17 -28.08 14.03
C LEU A 80 15.67 -27.89 13.71
N ASN A 81 16.48 -28.89 14.05
CA ASN A 81 17.87 -28.95 13.62
C ASN A 81 17.99 -29.45 12.17
N ARG A 82 19.21 -29.40 11.60
CA ARG A 82 19.45 -29.77 10.19
C ARG A 82 19.10 -31.23 9.88
N ARG A 83 19.28 -32.15 10.84
CA ARG A 83 18.88 -33.55 10.67
C ARG A 83 17.36 -33.67 10.60
N GLU A 84 16.64 -32.99 11.48
CA GLU A 84 15.18 -33.00 11.47
C GLU A 84 14.62 -32.34 10.20
N ILE A 85 15.18 -31.21 9.76
CA ILE A 85 14.81 -30.62 8.46
C ILE A 85 15.06 -31.61 7.31
N ALA A 86 16.15 -32.37 7.35
CA ALA A 86 16.43 -33.41 6.36
C ALA A 86 15.37 -34.52 6.37
N GLU A 87 14.96 -34.98 7.55
CA GLU A 87 13.89 -35.97 7.73
C GLU A 87 12.56 -35.46 7.16
N GLN A 88 12.21 -34.20 7.43
CA GLN A 88 11.01 -33.53 6.90
C GLN A 88 11.02 -33.50 5.38
N ILE A 89 12.14 -33.06 4.77
CA ILE A 89 12.29 -33.04 3.30
C ILE A 89 12.09 -34.44 2.73
N ASN A 90 12.73 -35.46 3.31
CA ASN A 90 12.60 -36.83 2.83
C ASN A 90 11.16 -37.34 2.90
N ILE A 91 10.43 -37.02 3.98
CA ILE A 91 9.02 -37.41 4.13
C ILE A 91 8.15 -36.70 3.09
N LEU A 92 8.29 -35.38 2.96
CA LEU A 92 7.52 -34.58 2.00
C LEU A 92 7.73 -35.08 0.56
N GLN A 93 8.96 -35.45 0.20
CA GLN A 93 9.27 -35.98 -1.13
C GLN A 93 8.51 -37.27 -1.47
N MET A 94 8.12 -38.09 -0.47
CA MET A 94 7.31 -39.29 -0.69
C MET A 94 5.90 -38.98 -1.20
N TYR A 95 5.40 -37.76 -0.95
CA TYR A 95 4.09 -37.29 -1.40
C TYR A 95 4.16 -36.47 -2.69
N HIS A 96 5.32 -36.45 -3.35
CA HIS A 96 5.52 -35.88 -4.68
C HIS A 96 5.01 -34.42 -4.86
N PRO A 97 5.41 -33.47 -4.00
CA PRO A 97 5.12 -32.07 -4.23
C PRO A 97 5.80 -31.58 -5.51
N LYS A 98 5.15 -30.66 -6.21
CA LYS A 98 5.70 -30.10 -7.46
C LYS A 98 6.96 -29.29 -7.21
N VAL A 99 6.97 -28.49 -6.14
CA VAL A 99 8.10 -27.66 -5.71
C VAL A 99 8.13 -27.60 -4.18
N ILE A 100 9.33 -27.70 -3.60
CA ILE A 100 9.58 -27.43 -2.18
C ILE A 100 10.46 -26.17 -2.10
N GLY A 101 9.91 -25.08 -1.58
CA GLY A 101 10.67 -23.87 -1.24
C GLY A 101 11.11 -23.94 0.22
N ILE A 102 12.38 -23.68 0.51
CA ILE A 102 12.93 -23.67 1.87
C ILE A 102 13.44 -22.26 2.21
N ASP A 103 12.73 -21.59 3.11
CA ASP A 103 13.04 -20.26 3.64
C ASP A 103 14.07 -20.34 4.78
N VAL A 104 15.25 -20.88 4.43
CA VAL A 104 16.40 -21.01 5.33
C VAL A 104 17.69 -20.92 4.51
N VAL A 105 18.69 -20.20 5.04
CA VAL A 105 20.03 -20.12 4.46
C VAL A 105 21.03 -20.93 5.28
N PHE A 106 21.52 -22.05 4.73
CA PHE A 106 22.53 -22.89 5.37
C PHE A 106 23.95 -22.42 5.03
N ALA A 107 24.28 -21.17 5.36
CA ALA A 107 25.51 -20.48 4.92
C ALA A 107 26.83 -21.12 5.40
N GLU A 108 26.79 -21.84 6.53
CA GLU A 108 27.97 -22.45 7.15
C GLU A 108 27.77 -23.94 7.39
N ARG A 109 28.86 -24.70 7.48
CA ARG A 109 28.85 -26.10 7.90
C ARG A 109 28.87 -26.23 9.43
N ARG A 110 28.06 -27.12 9.98
CA ARG A 110 27.84 -27.29 11.43
C ARG A 110 28.14 -28.70 11.97
N GLY A 111 28.40 -29.70 11.11
CA GLY A 111 28.85 -31.02 11.57
C GLY A 111 28.31 -32.19 10.77
N MET A 112 28.06 -33.32 11.44
CA MET A 112 27.61 -34.55 10.78
C MET A 112 26.19 -34.45 10.21
N ASP A 113 25.30 -33.69 10.85
CA ASP A 113 23.92 -33.50 10.41
C ASP A 113 23.84 -32.88 9.00
N ASP A 114 24.89 -32.14 8.58
CA ASP A 114 24.96 -31.56 7.25
C ASP A 114 24.97 -32.63 6.15
N PHE A 115 25.52 -33.81 6.40
CA PHE A 115 25.52 -34.89 5.40
C PHE A 115 24.10 -35.39 5.13
N MET A 116 23.27 -35.51 6.18
CA MET A 116 21.86 -35.90 6.03
C MET A 116 21.08 -34.81 5.30
N LEU A 117 21.29 -33.55 5.67
CA LEU A 117 20.64 -32.42 4.99
C LEU A 117 21.08 -32.30 3.53
N GLN A 118 22.37 -32.46 3.23
CA GLN A 118 22.87 -32.50 1.86
C GLN A 118 22.18 -33.60 1.07
N GLN A 119 22.08 -34.82 1.61
CA GLN A 119 21.41 -35.92 0.92
C GLN A 119 19.93 -35.61 0.67
N ALA A 120 19.22 -35.09 1.67
CA ALA A 120 17.80 -34.74 1.54
C ALA A 120 17.58 -33.62 0.52
N LEU A 121 18.39 -32.55 0.54
CA LEU A 121 18.34 -31.47 -0.44
C LEU A 121 18.62 -31.97 -1.87
N ASN A 122 19.38 -33.06 -2.02
CA ASN A 122 19.69 -33.67 -3.31
C ASN A 122 18.83 -34.89 -3.64
N SER A 123 17.76 -35.15 -2.88
CA SER A 123 16.80 -36.23 -3.15
C SER A 123 15.90 -35.96 -4.37
N GLY A 124 15.77 -34.70 -4.78
CA GLY A 124 15.01 -34.30 -5.95
C GLY A 124 15.46 -32.96 -6.51
N ASP A 125 15.06 -32.72 -7.76
CA ASP A 125 15.34 -31.48 -8.47
C ASP A 125 14.28 -30.40 -8.21
N ASN A 126 13.24 -30.67 -7.42
CA ASN A 126 12.11 -29.77 -7.14
C ASN A 126 12.34 -28.81 -5.96
N ILE A 127 13.58 -28.65 -5.48
CA ILE A 127 13.90 -27.85 -4.28
C ILE A 127 14.46 -26.47 -4.68
N VAL A 128 13.95 -25.42 -4.04
CA VAL A 128 14.43 -24.02 -4.14
C VAL A 128 14.84 -23.55 -2.74
N LEU A 129 15.99 -22.89 -2.63
CA LEU A 129 16.51 -22.36 -1.36
C LEU A 129 16.38 -20.83 -1.30
N GLY A 130 16.20 -20.33 -0.08
CA GLY A 130 16.33 -18.91 0.21
C GLY A 130 17.78 -18.42 0.17
N GLY A 131 17.94 -17.11 0.01
CA GLY A 131 19.21 -16.39 0.11
C GLY A 131 18.99 -14.95 0.55
N PHE A 132 20.04 -14.29 1.03
CA PHE A 132 19.98 -12.89 1.44
C PHE A 132 20.93 -12.04 0.62
N GLY A 133 20.44 -10.96 0.01
CA GLY A 133 21.23 -9.92 -0.62
C GLY A 133 22.24 -9.29 0.36
N ILE A 134 23.40 -8.92 -0.17
CA ILE A 134 24.41 -8.14 0.53
C ILE A 134 24.33 -6.72 -0.03
N TYR A 135 24.19 -5.73 0.84
CA TYR A 135 24.03 -4.33 0.45
C TYR A 135 25.19 -3.49 1.00
N ASP A 136 25.59 -2.47 0.25
CA ASP A 136 26.55 -1.48 0.73
C ASP A 136 25.89 -0.42 1.64
N GLU A 137 26.68 0.54 2.13
CA GLU A 137 26.18 1.63 2.99
C GLU A 137 25.15 2.53 2.31
N LYS A 138 25.02 2.48 0.97
CA LYS A 138 24.05 3.25 0.19
C LYS A 138 22.78 2.45 -0.13
N GLY A 139 22.70 1.19 0.31
CA GLY A 139 21.59 0.30 0.00
C GLY A 139 21.68 -0.32 -1.40
N GLU A 140 22.84 -0.24 -2.06
CA GLU A 140 23.03 -0.87 -3.37
C GLU A 140 23.45 -2.34 -3.20
N PRO A 141 22.85 -3.28 -3.95
CA PRO A 141 23.21 -4.69 -3.85
C PRO A 141 24.61 -4.95 -4.42
N THR A 142 25.42 -5.69 -3.65
CA THR A 142 26.82 -6.04 -3.96
C THR A 142 27.07 -7.55 -4.02
N GLY A 143 26.13 -8.36 -3.52
CA GLY A 143 26.30 -9.81 -3.47
C GLY A 143 25.07 -10.54 -2.96
N ILE A 144 25.23 -11.84 -2.70
CA ILE A 144 24.23 -12.70 -2.07
C ILE A 144 24.89 -13.71 -1.13
N ILE A 145 24.29 -13.89 0.05
CA ILE A 145 24.54 -14.96 0.99
C ILE A 145 23.60 -16.11 0.60
N LYS A 146 24.19 -17.23 0.19
CA LYS A 146 23.49 -18.47 -0.14
C LYS A 146 23.99 -19.62 0.73
N SER A 147 23.29 -20.75 0.69
CA SER A 147 23.74 -21.97 1.35
C SER A 147 25.13 -22.41 0.87
N ASP A 148 25.92 -22.99 1.78
CA ASP A 148 27.27 -23.47 1.48
C ASP A 148 27.25 -24.43 0.27
N PRO A 149 28.20 -24.34 -0.69
CA PRO A 149 28.27 -25.22 -1.85
C PRO A 149 28.28 -26.72 -1.52
N PHE A 150 28.66 -27.09 -0.30
CA PHE A 150 28.52 -28.45 0.22
C PHE A 150 27.09 -28.99 0.05
N PHE A 151 26.05 -28.18 0.20
CA PHE A 151 24.65 -28.63 0.08
C PHE A 151 24.19 -28.87 -1.38
N GLY A 152 25.05 -28.60 -2.36
CA GLY A 152 24.77 -28.74 -3.78
C GLY A 152 24.41 -27.42 -4.45
N ASP A 153 24.42 -27.43 -5.79
CA ASP A 153 24.01 -26.27 -6.59
C ASP A 153 22.49 -26.28 -6.77
N LYS A 154 21.79 -25.56 -5.90
CA LYS A 154 20.33 -25.43 -5.93
C LYS A 154 19.92 -24.07 -6.47
N PRO A 155 18.76 -23.97 -7.12
CA PRO A 155 18.15 -22.67 -7.39
C PRO A 155 18.00 -21.87 -6.09
N VAL A 156 18.39 -20.60 -6.14
CA VAL A 156 18.33 -19.69 -5.00
C VAL A 156 17.50 -18.48 -5.41
N GLY A 157 16.53 -18.13 -4.57
CA GLY A 157 15.86 -16.84 -4.67
C GLY A 157 15.99 -16.05 -3.38
N HIS A 158 15.98 -14.73 -3.50
CA HIS A 158 16.24 -13.82 -2.39
C HIS A 158 15.01 -13.66 -1.49
N LEU A 159 15.19 -13.55 -0.18
CA LEU A 159 14.13 -13.56 0.85
C LEU A 159 13.67 -12.15 1.26
N GLU A 160 14.30 -11.11 0.73
CA GLU A 160 14.02 -9.71 1.08
C GLU A 160 12.58 -9.30 0.78
N MET A 161 12.05 -8.50 1.71
CA MET A 161 10.76 -7.84 1.62
C MET A 161 10.95 -6.35 1.87
N GLN A 162 10.13 -5.49 1.27
CA GLN A 162 10.19 -4.05 1.52
C GLN A 162 9.25 -3.70 2.67
N ALA A 163 9.86 -3.50 3.85
CA ALA A 163 9.17 -3.15 5.09
C ALA A 163 9.31 -1.66 5.46
N ASP A 164 9.66 -0.78 4.52
CA ASP A 164 9.84 0.66 4.78
C ASP A 164 8.49 1.39 4.56
N PRO A 165 7.89 2.04 5.60
CA PRO A 165 8.48 2.38 6.91
C PRO A 165 8.19 1.41 8.06
N LYS A 166 7.31 0.41 7.88
CA LYS A 166 7.12 -0.73 8.82
C LYS A 166 6.27 -1.86 8.27
N THR A 167 5.33 -1.54 7.37
CA THR A 167 4.37 -2.51 6.82
C THR A 167 4.92 -3.07 5.51
N VAL A 168 4.98 -4.39 5.39
CA VAL A 168 5.35 -5.06 4.15
C VAL A 168 4.20 -4.94 3.17
N ARG A 169 4.34 -4.07 2.15
CA ARG A 169 3.33 -3.87 1.09
C ARG A 169 3.84 -4.28 -0.27
N GLU A 170 5.16 -4.34 -0.41
CA GLU A 170 5.86 -4.43 -1.68
C GLU A 170 7.06 -5.37 -1.56
N PHE A 171 7.50 -5.89 -2.68
CA PHE A 171 8.72 -6.68 -2.76
C PHE A 171 9.43 -6.44 -4.09
N ASP A 172 10.75 -6.59 -4.09
CA ASP A 172 11.55 -6.60 -5.30
C ASP A 172 11.39 -7.93 -6.03
N LYS A 173 11.14 -7.88 -7.34
CA LYS A 173 11.11 -9.11 -8.16
C LYS A 173 12.48 -9.77 -8.29
N PHE A 174 13.55 -8.97 -8.21
CA PHE A 174 14.91 -9.44 -8.32
C PHE A 174 15.88 -8.46 -7.69
N ILE A 175 17.01 -8.99 -7.24
CA ILE A 175 18.21 -8.22 -6.91
C ILE A 175 19.17 -8.34 -8.09
N ARG A 176 19.77 -7.21 -8.49
CA ARG A 176 20.79 -7.17 -9.54
C ARG A 176 22.08 -6.57 -9.01
N PHE A 177 23.17 -7.34 -9.08
CA PHE A 177 24.51 -6.84 -8.76
C PHE A 177 25.51 -7.39 -9.79
N ASN A 178 26.39 -6.54 -10.29
CA ASN A 178 27.27 -6.85 -11.42
C ASN A 178 26.45 -7.41 -12.62
N ASP A 179 26.82 -8.57 -13.16
CA ASP A 179 26.09 -9.30 -14.22
C ASP A 179 25.17 -10.39 -13.65
N THR A 180 24.94 -10.42 -12.33
CA THR A 180 24.11 -11.43 -11.66
C THR A 180 22.71 -10.86 -11.39
N ILE A 181 21.70 -11.64 -11.73
CA ILE A 181 20.30 -11.40 -11.34
C ILE A 181 19.88 -12.57 -10.47
N ILE A 182 19.39 -12.27 -9.27
CA ILE A 182 18.75 -13.25 -8.39
C ILE A 182 17.28 -12.89 -8.30
N ASN A 183 16.41 -13.81 -8.69
CA ASN A 183 14.96 -13.65 -8.55
C ASN A 183 14.56 -13.64 -7.08
N ALA A 184 13.41 -13.05 -6.76
CA ALA A 184 12.78 -13.27 -5.46
C ALA A 184 12.55 -14.78 -5.24
N PHE A 185 12.62 -15.22 -3.99
CA PHE A 185 12.37 -16.61 -3.59
C PHE A 185 11.10 -17.18 -4.20
N THR A 186 10.03 -16.39 -4.20
CA THR A 186 8.73 -16.74 -4.76
C THR A 186 8.73 -16.83 -6.28
N LEU A 187 9.54 -16.04 -6.98
CA LEU A 187 9.67 -16.09 -8.44
C LEU A 187 10.48 -17.31 -8.88
N GLU A 188 11.51 -17.68 -8.10
CA GLU A 188 12.28 -18.90 -8.35
C GLU A 188 11.46 -20.17 -8.09
N ILE A 189 10.56 -20.13 -7.10
CA ILE A 189 9.57 -21.20 -6.91
C ILE A 189 8.57 -21.23 -8.06
N ALA A 190 8.04 -20.07 -8.47
CA ALA A 190 7.09 -19.97 -9.56
C ALA A 190 7.69 -20.47 -10.89
N SER A 191 8.96 -20.18 -11.18
CA SER A 191 9.63 -20.65 -12.40
C SER A 191 9.70 -22.17 -12.45
N LYS A 192 9.95 -22.83 -11.32
CA LYS A 192 9.93 -24.29 -11.20
C LYS A 192 8.53 -24.89 -11.25
N TYR A 193 7.54 -24.20 -10.69
CA TYR A 193 6.17 -24.70 -10.62
C TYR A 193 5.47 -24.58 -11.98
N ASN A 194 5.56 -23.41 -12.61
CA ASN A 194 4.92 -23.08 -13.88
C ASN A 194 5.70 -21.95 -14.60
N GLU A 195 6.51 -22.34 -15.58
CA GLU A 195 7.37 -21.42 -16.35
C GLU A 195 6.58 -20.34 -17.11
N ASP A 196 5.45 -20.68 -17.72
CA ASP A 196 4.62 -19.70 -18.47
C ASP A 196 4.11 -18.58 -17.56
N LEU A 197 3.68 -18.96 -16.36
CA LEU A 197 3.16 -18.04 -15.36
C LEU A 197 4.28 -17.16 -14.79
N PHE A 198 5.45 -17.74 -14.52
CA PHE A 198 6.65 -16.99 -14.16
C PHE A 198 7.03 -15.97 -15.24
N LEU A 199 7.12 -16.38 -16.50
CA LEU A 199 7.50 -15.50 -17.61
C LEU A 199 6.50 -14.35 -17.78
N LYS A 200 5.20 -14.62 -17.63
CA LYS A 200 4.16 -13.60 -17.67
C LYS A 200 4.32 -12.56 -16.56
N PHE A 201 4.62 -13.00 -15.34
CA PHE A 201 4.87 -12.09 -14.21
C PHE A 201 6.18 -11.31 -14.36
N ALA A 202 7.26 -11.98 -14.78
CA ALA A 202 8.58 -11.38 -14.97
C ALA A 202 8.57 -10.27 -16.04
N GLN A 203 7.70 -10.37 -17.05
CA GLN A 203 7.54 -9.35 -18.10
C GLN A 203 6.82 -8.07 -17.64
N ARG A 204 6.24 -8.04 -16.42
CA ARG A 204 5.64 -6.82 -15.88
C ARG A 204 6.71 -5.74 -15.72
N LYS A 205 6.34 -4.49 -16.02
CA LYS A 205 7.26 -3.37 -16.20
C LYS A 205 8.04 -3.00 -14.93
N ASP A 206 7.39 -3.01 -13.79
CA ASP A 206 7.94 -2.45 -12.55
C ASP A 206 8.87 -3.48 -11.88
N GLN A 207 10.01 -3.06 -11.33
CA GLN A 207 10.89 -3.95 -10.57
C GLN A 207 10.27 -4.33 -9.22
N VAL A 208 9.59 -3.37 -8.61
CA VAL A 208 8.91 -3.50 -7.33
C VAL A 208 7.42 -3.73 -7.59
N GLU A 209 6.86 -4.78 -7.01
CA GLU A 209 5.45 -5.12 -7.16
C GLU A 209 4.76 -5.01 -5.80
N MET A 210 3.51 -4.54 -5.81
CA MET A 210 2.68 -4.58 -4.61
C MET A 210 2.17 -5.99 -4.38
N ILE A 211 2.11 -6.37 -3.11
CA ILE A 211 1.62 -7.68 -2.68
C ILE A 211 0.11 -7.60 -2.57
N ASN A 212 -0.59 -8.40 -3.38
CA ASN A 212 -2.01 -8.62 -3.18
C ASN A 212 -2.22 -9.70 -2.13
N TYR A 213 -2.43 -9.29 -0.88
CA TYR A 213 -2.78 -10.21 0.20
C TYR A 213 -4.14 -10.86 -0.09
N ARG A 214 -4.20 -12.19 0.05
CA ARG A 214 -5.30 -13.03 -0.42
C ARG A 214 -5.62 -14.13 0.56
N GLY A 215 -6.88 -14.56 0.56
CA GLY A 215 -7.39 -15.56 1.49
C GLY A 215 -8.04 -14.87 2.68
N GLY A 216 -9.14 -15.47 3.16
CA GLY A 216 -9.89 -14.94 4.30
C GLY A 216 -9.14 -15.16 5.61
N ARG A 217 -9.87 -15.48 6.69
CA ARG A 217 -9.25 -15.70 8.02
C ARG A 217 -8.21 -16.82 8.08
N MET A 218 -8.28 -17.77 7.15
CA MET A 218 -7.35 -18.89 7.03
C MET A 218 -6.83 -18.94 5.59
N PRO A 219 -5.84 -18.10 5.23
CA PRO A 219 -5.40 -17.97 3.84
C PRO A 219 -4.67 -19.22 3.34
N PHE A 220 -3.97 -19.95 4.23
CA PHE A 220 -3.18 -21.13 3.90
C PHE A 220 -3.41 -22.28 4.89
N ILE A 221 -3.18 -23.50 4.41
CA ILE A 221 -3.09 -24.69 5.25
C ILE A 221 -1.64 -24.79 5.75
N ILE A 222 -1.48 -24.81 7.07
CA ILE A 222 -0.18 -24.88 7.75
C ILE A 222 -0.10 -26.21 8.50
N PHE A 223 0.91 -27.00 8.18
CA PHE A 223 1.28 -28.20 8.94
C PHE A 223 2.40 -27.84 9.92
N ASP A 224 2.23 -28.18 11.20
CA ASP A 224 3.35 -28.16 12.15
C ASP A 224 4.30 -29.34 11.86
N TYR A 225 5.59 -29.20 12.22
CA TYR A 225 6.60 -30.21 11.91
C TYR A 225 6.26 -31.60 12.49
N GLU A 226 5.51 -31.67 13.60
CA GLU A 226 5.03 -32.93 14.19
C GLU A 226 4.02 -33.67 13.29
N GLU A 227 3.31 -32.94 12.43
CA GLU A 227 2.32 -33.50 11.49
C GLU A 227 2.99 -34.12 10.25
N ILE A 228 4.25 -33.79 9.99
CA ILE A 228 5.01 -34.33 8.87
C ILE A 228 5.61 -35.68 9.28
N ASN A 229 4.79 -36.72 9.15
CA ASN A 229 5.18 -38.10 9.34
C ASN A 229 4.60 -38.97 8.22
N ASP A 230 5.27 -40.08 7.92
CA ASP A 230 4.92 -41.01 6.83
C ASP A 230 3.55 -41.71 7.01
N THR A 231 2.99 -41.67 8.22
CA THR A 231 1.66 -42.22 8.52
C THR A 231 0.52 -41.22 8.37
N ASN A 232 0.80 -39.93 8.15
CA ASN A 232 -0.23 -38.91 8.04
C ASN A 232 -0.84 -38.89 6.62
N GLU A 233 -2.03 -39.49 6.46
CA GLU A 233 -2.71 -39.53 5.17
C GLU A 233 -3.12 -38.15 4.64
N SER A 234 -3.26 -37.14 5.51
CA SER A 234 -3.58 -35.77 5.12
C SER A 234 -2.50 -35.16 4.23
N LEU A 235 -1.25 -35.63 4.31
CA LEU A 235 -0.16 -35.15 3.46
C LEU A 235 -0.36 -35.50 1.97
N LYS A 236 -1.28 -36.40 1.62
CA LYS A 236 -1.60 -36.66 0.20
C LYS A 236 -2.09 -35.40 -0.54
N ILE A 237 -2.61 -34.40 0.18
CA ILE A 237 -3.10 -33.15 -0.44
C ILE A 237 -2.00 -32.25 -1.00
N ILE A 238 -0.72 -32.51 -0.66
CA ILE A 238 0.43 -31.74 -1.17
C ILE A 238 0.98 -32.25 -2.51
N GLU A 239 0.42 -33.35 -3.04
CA GLU A 239 0.81 -33.91 -4.35
C GLU A 239 0.60 -32.89 -5.47
N ASP A 240 1.62 -32.69 -6.30
CA ASP A 240 1.66 -31.68 -7.37
C ASP A 240 1.46 -30.22 -6.88
N LYS A 241 1.64 -29.94 -5.59
CA LYS A 241 1.50 -28.60 -4.99
C LYS A 241 2.84 -27.95 -4.66
N ILE A 242 2.78 -26.67 -4.28
CA ILE A 242 3.91 -25.95 -3.71
C ILE A 242 3.91 -26.19 -2.20
N VAL A 243 5.06 -26.60 -1.66
CA VAL A 243 5.29 -26.72 -0.22
C VAL A 243 6.35 -25.71 0.19
N LEU A 244 6.02 -24.85 1.15
CA LEU A 244 6.91 -23.84 1.70
C LEU A 244 7.35 -24.25 3.10
N MET A 245 8.62 -24.55 3.29
CA MET A 245 9.21 -24.85 4.58
C MET A 245 9.83 -23.57 5.15
N GLY A 246 9.31 -23.09 6.27
CA GLY A 246 9.79 -21.86 6.91
C GLY A 246 9.31 -21.73 8.34
N TYR A 247 9.86 -20.77 9.06
CA TYR A 247 9.48 -20.55 10.46
C TYR A 247 8.11 -19.87 10.53
N VAL A 248 7.15 -20.51 11.20
CA VAL A 248 5.85 -19.88 11.52
C VAL A 248 5.76 -19.65 13.02
N ARG A 249 6.10 -20.66 13.82
CA ARG A 249 6.00 -20.62 15.28
C ARG A 249 6.87 -21.70 15.90
N MET A 250 7.31 -21.48 17.14
CA MET A 250 8.10 -22.48 17.88
C MET A 250 7.37 -23.83 18.00
N PHE A 251 6.06 -23.80 18.31
CA PHE A 251 5.16 -24.95 18.38
C PHE A 251 3.70 -24.50 18.23
N SER A 252 2.79 -25.44 18.03
CA SER A 252 1.36 -25.16 17.91
C SER A 252 0.79 -24.37 19.09
N GLY A 253 0.29 -23.16 18.83
CA GLY A 253 -0.34 -22.31 19.85
C GLY A 253 0.60 -21.46 20.72
N ALA A 254 1.86 -21.23 20.30
CA ALA A 254 2.79 -20.31 21.00
C ALA A 254 2.36 -18.82 20.84
N PRO A 255 1.85 -18.14 21.89
CA PRO A 255 1.11 -16.88 21.73
C PRO A 255 1.97 -15.60 21.76
N ALA A 256 3.30 -15.71 21.88
CA ALA A 256 4.21 -14.57 22.06
C ALA A 256 5.46 -14.64 21.16
N ASP A 257 5.36 -15.36 20.04
CA ASP A 257 6.47 -15.59 19.15
C ASP A 257 6.65 -14.42 18.16
N THR A 258 7.76 -13.70 18.31
CA THR A 258 8.10 -12.53 17.48
C THR A 258 9.20 -12.81 16.45
N ILE A 259 9.70 -14.06 16.39
CA ILE A 259 10.74 -14.44 15.44
C ILE A 259 10.17 -14.33 14.03
N ASP A 260 10.86 -13.58 13.17
CA ASP A 260 10.46 -13.34 11.78
C ASP A 260 9.02 -12.79 11.62
N SER A 261 8.58 -11.97 12.59
CA SER A 261 7.26 -11.32 12.51
C SER A 261 7.33 -9.98 11.78
N HIS A 262 6.39 -9.76 10.87
CA HIS A 262 6.26 -8.55 10.04
C HIS A 262 4.87 -7.94 10.17
N PHE A 263 4.79 -6.61 10.05
CA PHE A 263 3.49 -5.95 9.89
C PHE A 263 3.05 -6.05 8.44
N THR A 264 1.79 -6.40 8.19
CA THR A 264 1.20 -6.37 6.86
C THR A 264 -0.05 -5.48 6.83
N PRO A 265 -0.61 -5.19 5.64
CA PRO A 265 -1.88 -4.50 5.50
C PRO A 265 -3.07 -5.29 6.04
N LEU A 266 -2.90 -6.58 6.34
CA LEU A 266 -3.94 -7.40 6.95
C LEU A 266 -4.31 -6.86 8.34
N LYS A 267 -5.39 -7.42 8.89
CA LYS A 267 -5.91 -7.00 10.17
C LYS A 267 -4.88 -7.22 11.29
N ARG A 268 -4.36 -6.12 11.82
CA ARG A 268 -3.40 -6.12 12.94
C ARG A 268 -3.99 -6.74 14.20
N SER A 269 -3.10 -7.32 15.02
CA SER A 269 -3.43 -7.77 16.37
C SER A 269 -3.98 -6.61 17.22
N ASP A 270 -5.01 -6.88 18.02
CA ASP A 270 -5.55 -5.94 19.03
C ASP A 270 -4.47 -5.44 20.02
N TYR A 271 -3.38 -6.20 20.17
CA TYR A 271 -2.27 -5.88 21.06
C TYR A 271 -1.10 -5.17 20.37
N GLY A 272 -1.21 -4.86 19.07
CA GLY A 272 -0.19 -4.13 18.31
C GLY A 272 1.03 -4.95 17.90
N TYR A 273 0.97 -6.28 17.99
CA TYR A 273 2.01 -7.16 17.45
C TYR A 273 1.87 -7.33 15.94
N ALA A 274 3.00 -7.63 15.29
CA ALA A 274 3.07 -8.02 13.89
C ALA A 274 2.15 -9.22 13.60
N ASP A 275 1.56 -9.22 12.40
CA ASP A 275 0.40 -10.04 12.04
C ASP A 275 0.72 -11.19 11.07
N ALA A 276 1.92 -11.23 10.49
CA ALA A 276 2.35 -12.33 9.63
C ALA A 276 3.81 -12.71 9.85
N LYS A 277 4.16 -13.95 9.48
CA LYS A 277 5.53 -14.45 9.38
C LYS A 277 6.08 -14.28 7.97
N GLY A 278 7.40 -14.25 7.80
CA GLY A 278 8.02 -14.06 6.48
C GLY A 278 7.54 -15.11 5.46
N ILE A 279 7.49 -16.37 5.88
CA ILE A 279 7.00 -17.46 5.03
C ILE A 279 5.52 -17.30 4.60
N GLU A 280 4.68 -16.69 5.43
CA GLU A 280 3.28 -16.40 5.09
C GLU A 280 3.18 -15.28 4.05
N ILE A 281 4.06 -14.28 4.12
CA ILE A 281 4.16 -13.22 3.10
C ILE A 281 4.61 -13.83 1.77
N HIS A 282 5.61 -14.72 1.78
CA HIS A 282 6.01 -15.45 0.57
C HIS A 282 4.86 -16.28 -0.02
N ALA A 283 4.04 -16.91 0.83
CA ALA A 283 2.84 -17.62 0.40
C ALA A 283 1.81 -16.69 -0.27
N HIS A 284 1.58 -15.48 0.27
CA HIS A 284 0.70 -14.49 -0.37
C HIS A 284 1.23 -14.00 -1.72
N ILE A 285 2.53 -13.76 -1.84
CA ILE A 285 3.15 -13.39 -3.12
C ILE A 285 2.96 -14.51 -4.15
N LEU A 286 3.20 -15.77 -3.76
CA LEU A 286 2.93 -16.92 -4.63
C LEU A 286 1.45 -17.04 -5.00
N SER A 287 0.52 -16.88 -4.04
CA SER A 287 -0.92 -16.94 -4.31
C SER A 287 -1.35 -15.86 -5.30
N MET A 288 -0.84 -14.63 -5.15
CA MET A 288 -1.05 -13.53 -6.10
C MET A 288 -0.55 -13.90 -7.50
N ILE A 289 0.65 -14.47 -7.58
CA ILE A 289 1.29 -14.91 -8.82
C ILE A 289 0.46 -16.01 -9.49
N LEU A 290 0.13 -17.08 -8.78
CA LEU A 290 -0.65 -18.22 -9.28
C LEU A 290 -2.07 -17.85 -9.72
N ALA A 291 -2.71 -16.91 -9.02
CA ALA A 291 -4.05 -16.45 -9.35
C ALA A 291 -4.08 -15.38 -10.46
N GLU A 292 -2.91 -14.86 -10.84
CA GLU A 292 -2.74 -13.74 -11.77
C GLU A 292 -3.53 -12.48 -11.34
N LYS A 293 -3.54 -12.21 -10.03
CA LYS A 293 -4.31 -11.12 -9.41
C LYS A 293 -3.39 -10.02 -8.89
N TYR A 294 -2.81 -9.27 -9.81
CA TYR A 294 -1.87 -8.19 -9.50
C TYR A 294 -2.55 -6.88 -9.18
N ILE A 295 -1.82 -6.00 -8.50
CA ILE A 295 -2.25 -4.62 -8.26
C ILE A 295 -1.39 -3.71 -9.14
N ASP A 296 -2.03 -2.93 -10.00
CA ASP A 296 -1.34 -1.98 -10.85
C ASP A 296 -1.28 -0.60 -10.19
N ARG A 297 -0.15 0.10 -10.33
CA ARG A 297 -0.02 1.49 -9.90
C ARG A 297 -0.46 2.42 -11.00
N PHE A 298 -1.30 3.39 -10.65
CA PHE A 298 -1.65 4.43 -11.60
C PHE A 298 -0.41 5.30 -11.88
N PRO A 299 -0.09 5.62 -13.16
CA PRO A 299 1.12 6.36 -13.49
C PRO A 299 1.19 7.71 -12.75
N TYR A 300 2.35 8.04 -12.19
CA TYR A 300 2.54 9.24 -11.37
C TYR A 300 2.06 10.53 -12.08
N LEU A 301 2.45 10.74 -13.34
CA LEU A 301 2.03 11.92 -14.11
C LEU A 301 0.51 11.97 -14.32
N ALA A 302 -0.14 10.80 -14.45
CA ALA A 302 -1.58 10.72 -14.60
C ALA A 302 -2.30 10.99 -13.26
N ASN A 303 -1.75 10.52 -12.13
CA ASN A 303 -2.21 10.91 -10.78
C ASN A 303 -2.16 12.43 -10.60
N LEU A 304 -1.02 13.06 -10.94
CA LEU A 304 -0.85 14.51 -10.84
C LEU A 304 -1.83 15.27 -11.75
N LEU A 305 -2.07 14.78 -12.96
CA LEU A 305 -3.04 15.37 -13.88
C LEU A 305 -4.47 15.30 -13.34
N ILE A 306 -4.87 14.17 -12.77
CA ILE A 306 -6.20 14.02 -12.13
C ILE A 306 -6.32 14.97 -10.94
N ALA A 307 -5.28 15.07 -10.09
CA ALA A 307 -5.24 16.02 -8.99
C ALA A 307 -5.43 17.47 -9.46
N PHE A 308 -4.73 17.83 -10.53
CA PHE A 308 -4.83 19.16 -11.12
C PHE A 308 -6.24 19.44 -11.65
N ILE A 309 -6.85 18.48 -12.34
CA ILE A 309 -8.21 18.62 -12.92
C ILE A 309 -9.27 18.72 -11.82
N ILE A 310 -9.23 17.84 -10.82
CA ILE A 310 -10.22 17.85 -9.71
C ILE A 310 -10.12 19.18 -8.95
N THR A 311 -8.91 19.60 -8.59
CA THR A 311 -8.68 20.87 -7.90
C THR A 311 -9.09 22.06 -8.77
N GLN A 312 -8.85 22.01 -10.09
CA GLN A 312 -9.30 23.05 -11.03
C GLN A 312 -10.82 23.20 -11.01
N LEU A 313 -11.55 22.09 -11.13
CA LEU A 313 -13.01 22.10 -11.13
C LEU A 313 -13.57 22.63 -9.80
N PHE A 314 -12.96 22.23 -8.69
CA PHE A 314 -13.32 22.72 -7.37
C PHE A 314 -13.05 24.23 -7.22
N LEU A 315 -11.89 24.71 -7.67
CA LEU A 315 -11.54 26.13 -7.66
C LEU A 315 -12.44 26.98 -8.56
N MET A 316 -12.84 26.47 -9.73
CA MET A 316 -13.82 27.15 -10.57
C MET A 316 -15.15 27.34 -9.83
N TRP A 317 -15.59 26.32 -9.11
CA TRP A 317 -16.78 26.41 -8.25
C TRP A 317 -16.56 27.42 -7.10
N LEU A 318 -15.41 27.38 -6.43
CA LEU A 318 -15.07 28.33 -5.37
C LEU A 318 -15.05 29.77 -5.87
N VAL A 319 -14.35 30.09 -6.96
CA VAL A 319 -14.29 31.44 -7.54
C VAL A 319 -15.69 31.93 -7.92
N TYR A 320 -16.48 31.07 -8.56
CA TYR A 320 -17.87 31.41 -8.90
C TYR A 320 -18.70 31.71 -7.64
N TYR A 321 -18.57 30.86 -6.61
CA TYR A 321 -19.34 30.98 -5.37
C TYR A 321 -18.87 32.13 -4.48
N TYR A 322 -17.58 32.44 -4.50
CA TYR A 322 -16.97 33.58 -3.78
C TYR A 322 -17.57 34.89 -4.26
N VAL A 323 -17.66 35.06 -5.59
CA VAL A 323 -18.22 36.26 -6.23
C VAL A 323 -19.73 36.37 -6.04
N ASN A 324 -20.48 35.27 -6.24
CA ASN A 324 -21.94 35.31 -6.32
C ASN A 324 -22.66 34.94 -5.00
N GLY A 325 -21.98 34.28 -4.07
CA GLY A 325 -22.54 33.62 -2.88
C GLY A 325 -22.02 34.13 -1.54
N ALA A 326 -21.36 35.29 -1.51
CA ALA A 326 -20.53 35.83 -0.42
C ALA A 326 -21.11 35.79 1.02
N LYS A 327 -22.43 35.63 1.22
CA LYS A 327 -23.03 35.55 2.57
C LYS A 327 -22.80 34.23 3.29
N LEU A 328 -22.60 33.12 2.56
CA LEU A 328 -22.43 31.78 3.12
C LEU A 328 -21.15 31.09 2.64
N PHE A 329 -20.31 31.77 1.86
CA PHE A 329 -19.07 31.21 1.30
C PHE A 329 -18.18 30.61 2.39
N ASP A 330 -17.88 31.38 3.43
CA ASP A 330 -16.99 30.96 4.52
C ASP A 330 -17.57 29.76 5.30
N ILE A 331 -18.90 29.61 5.31
CA ILE A 331 -19.61 28.55 6.02
C ILE A 331 -19.70 27.27 5.19
N LEU A 332 -19.91 27.37 3.87
CA LEU A 332 -20.15 26.21 3.01
C LEU A 332 -18.91 25.67 2.31
N SER A 333 -17.89 26.51 2.06
CA SER A 333 -16.70 26.10 1.32
C SER A 333 -15.96 24.95 2.01
N LYS A 334 -15.74 25.04 3.32
CA LYS A 334 -15.03 24.01 4.11
C LYS A 334 -15.82 22.69 4.25
N PRO A 335 -17.13 22.67 4.58
CA PRO A 335 -17.90 21.43 4.54
C PRO A 335 -17.93 20.76 3.17
N ILE A 336 -18.04 21.55 2.09
CA ILE A 336 -18.05 21.01 0.73
C ILE A 336 -16.66 20.47 0.34
N GLN A 337 -15.58 21.16 0.71
CA GLN A 337 -14.20 20.68 0.59
C GLN A 337 -14.02 19.35 1.31
N PHE A 338 -14.48 19.24 2.56
CA PHE A 338 -14.42 17.99 3.33
C PHE A 338 -15.21 16.86 2.66
N ILE A 339 -16.45 17.12 2.23
CA ILE A 339 -17.25 16.13 1.50
C ILE A 339 -16.53 15.69 0.22
N LEU A 340 -15.92 16.62 -0.52
CA LEU A 340 -15.16 16.29 -1.73
C LEU A 340 -13.94 15.40 -1.41
N ILE A 341 -13.20 15.69 -0.34
CA ILE A 341 -12.08 14.85 0.12
C ILE A 341 -12.57 13.43 0.45
N VAL A 342 -13.67 13.31 1.19
CA VAL A 342 -14.29 12.01 1.51
C VAL A 342 -14.71 11.27 0.24
N LEU A 343 -15.31 11.98 -0.73
CA LEU A 343 -15.69 11.39 -2.02
C LEU A 343 -14.48 10.93 -2.84
N VAL A 344 -13.37 11.67 -2.81
CA VAL A 344 -12.11 11.28 -3.47
C VAL A 344 -11.58 9.99 -2.84
N LEU A 345 -11.45 9.93 -1.51
CA LEU A 345 -11.01 8.73 -0.79
C LEU A 345 -11.93 7.52 -1.04
N TRP A 346 -13.24 7.74 -1.01
CA TRP A 346 -14.22 6.70 -1.33
C TRP A 346 -14.08 6.21 -2.77
N SER A 347 -13.83 7.11 -3.71
CA SER A 347 -13.66 6.77 -5.13
C SER A 347 -12.37 5.99 -5.39
N THR A 348 -11.24 6.39 -4.80
CA THR A 348 -9.98 5.64 -4.92
C THR A 348 -10.09 4.25 -4.30
N PHE A 349 -10.78 4.14 -3.15
CA PHE A 349 -11.11 2.86 -2.54
C PHE A 349 -11.95 1.97 -3.46
N LEU A 350 -13.04 2.49 -4.04
CA LEU A 350 -13.88 1.71 -4.97
C LEU A 350 -13.11 1.26 -6.21
N ILE A 351 -12.24 2.12 -6.75
CA ILE A 351 -11.40 1.77 -7.90
C ILE A 351 -10.44 0.64 -7.53
N PHE A 352 -9.80 0.74 -6.38
CA PHE A 352 -8.90 -0.30 -5.88
C PHE A 352 -9.63 -1.64 -5.67
N SER A 353 -10.74 -1.62 -4.95
CA SER A 353 -11.52 -2.83 -4.63
C SER A 353 -12.05 -3.56 -5.88
N ASN A 354 -12.48 -2.83 -6.91
CA ASN A 354 -13.07 -3.45 -8.11
C ASN A 354 -12.06 -3.77 -9.22
N TYR A 355 -10.96 -3.02 -9.31
CA TYR A 355 -10.02 -3.10 -10.44
C TYR A 355 -8.58 -3.42 -10.04
N ALA A 356 -8.28 -3.55 -8.74
CA ALA A 356 -6.92 -3.69 -8.22
C ALA A 356 -5.97 -2.60 -8.75
N LEU A 357 -6.48 -1.37 -8.89
CA LEU A 357 -5.72 -0.22 -9.37
C LEU A 357 -5.51 0.77 -8.23
N LYS A 358 -4.25 0.99 -7.84
CA LYS A 358 -3.89 1.94 -6.79
C LYS A 358 -3.72 3.34 -7.35
N ILE A 359 -4.53 4.27 -6.86
CA ILE A 359 -4.46 5.70 -7.17
C ILE A 359 -3.95 6.41 -5.93
N ASP A 360 -2.89 7.19 -6.08
CA ASP A 360 -2.38 7.99 -4.97
C ASP A 360 -3.29 9.21 -4.76
N ALA A 361 -4.02 9.20 -3.65
CA ALA A 361 -4.94 10.27 -3.29
C ALA A 361 -4.24 11.46 -2.61
N ILE A 362 -3.00 11.30 -2.12
CA ILE A 362 -2.31 12.30 -1.30
C ILE A 362 -2.19 13.65 -2.05
N PRO A 363 -1.71 13.69 -3.31
CA PRO A 363 -1.61 14.96 -4.05
C PRO A 363 -2.95 15.67 -4.23
N ILE A 364 -4.03 14.91 -4.45
CA ILE A 364 -5.38 15.45 -4.62
C ILE A 364 -5.86 16.07 -3.30
N ILE A 365 -5.70 15.34 -2.20
CA ILE A 365 -6.16 15.75 -0.87
C ILE A 365 -5.41 16.99 -0.40
N LEU A 366 -4.08 17.01 -0.52
CA LEU A 366 -3.26 18.17 -0.13
C LEU A 366 -3.58 19.40 -0.98
N ALA A 367 -3.76 19.24 -2.30
CA ALA A 367 -4.17 20.34 -3.17
C ALA A 367 -5.55 20.88 -2.79
N LEU A 368 -6.51 20.00 -2.51
CA LEU A 368 -7.83 20.39 -2.05
C LEU A 368 -7.77 21.13 -0.72
N ILE A 369 -6.97 20.66 0.25
CA ILE A 369 -6.80 21.30 1.57
C ILE A 369 -6.28 22.73 1.41
N LEU A 370 -5.23 22.94 0.61
CA LEU A 370 -4.55 24.24 0.50
C LEU A 370 -5.26 25.26 -0.41
N CYS A 371 -6.11 24.81 -1.34
CA CYS A 371 -6.59 25.69 -2.41
C CYS A 371 -7.46 26.87 -1.92
N ILE A 372 -8.13 26.75 -0.78
CA ILE A 372 -8.98 27.83 -0.23
C ILE A 372 -8.12 28.96 0.36
N GLU A 373 -7.07 28.62 1.10
CA GLU A 373 -6.12 29.58 1.67
C GLU A 373 -5.42 30.36 0.55
N LEU A 374 -5.10 29.67 -0.55
CA LEU A 374 -4.46 30.29 -1.70
C LEU A 374 -5.42 31.13 -2.55
N LEU A 375 -6.72 30.80 -2.59
CA LEU A 375 -7.74 31.69 -3.14
C LEU A 375 -7.76 33.02 -2.38
N TYR A 376 -7.76 33.01 -1.04
CA TYR A 376 -7.73 34.25 -0.25
C TYR A 376 -6.43 35.04 -0.45
N LEU A 377 -5.28 34.35 -0.44
CA LEU A 377 -4.00 35.02 -0.69
C LEU A 377 -3.94 35.64 -2.10
N TYR A 378 -4.49 34.96 -3.09
CA TYR A 378 -4.61 35.49 -4.46
C TYR A 378 -5.51 36.72 -4.50
N GLU A 379 -6.69 36.69 -3.88
CA GLU A 379 -7.59 37.83 -3.80
C GLU A 379 -6.91 39.05 -3.15
N GLU A 380 -6.35 38.90 -1.96
CA GLU A 380 -5.66 39.99 -1.24
C GLU A 380 -4.50 40.57 -2.08
N SER A 381 -3.78 39.72 -2.81
CA SER A 381 -2.74 40.16 -3.73
C SER A 381 -3.31 40.97 -4.89
N LEU A 382 -4.41 40.54 -5.51
CA LEU A 382 -5.07 41.27 -6.58
C LEU A 382 -5.58 42.64 -6.11
N GLU A 383 -6.13 42.73 -4.89
CA GLU A 383 -6.56 43.99 -4.28
C GLU A 383 -5.38 44.93 -4.01
N LEU A 384 -4.31 44.42 -3.40
CA LEU A 384 -3.09 45.17 -3.09
C LEU A 384 -2.47 45.79 -4.34
N PHE A 385 -2.38 45.02 -5.43
CA PHE A 385 -1.79 45.45 -6.70
C PHE A 385 -2.81 46.08 -7.66
N LYS A 386 -4.08 46.20 -7.28
CA LYS A 386 -5.17 46.78 -8.09
C LYS A 386 -5.32 46.11 -9.47
N ILE A 387 -5.18 44.78 -9.50
CA ILE A 387 -5.27 43.99 -10.72
C ILE A 387 -6.74 43.60 -10.96
N ASN A 388 -7.23 43.87 -12.17
CA ASN A 388 -8.62 43.70 -12.54
C ASN A 388 -8.88 42.33 -13.20
N THR A 389 -9.35 41.35 -12.44
CA THR A 389 -9.70 40.00 -12.90
C THR A 389 -11.21 39.74 -12.80
N TYR A 390 -11.67 38.49 -12.96
CA TYR A 390 -13.08 38.18 -12.76
C TYR A 390 -13.47 38.32 -11.29
N LEU A 391 -12.60 37.91 -10.36
CA LEU A 391 -12.76 38.11 -8.93
C LEU A 391 -12.94 39.59 -8.57
N THR A 392 -11.94 40.44 -8.81
CA THR A 392 -11.96 41.84 -8.34
C THR A 392 -13.00 42.72 -9.05
N LYS A 393 -13.38 42.41 -10.30
CA LYS A 393 -14.43 43.17 -11.01
C LYS A 393 -15.84 42.90 -10.51
N ASN A 394 -16.08 41.71 -9.99
CA ASN A 394 -17.43 41.27 -9.61
C ASN A 394 -17.59 41.09 -8.10
N PHE A 395 -16.51 41.28 -7.33
CA PHE A 395 -16.54 41.25 -5.87
C PHE A 395 -17.31 42.47 -5.34
N ASN A 396 -18.49 42.22 -4.77
CA ASN A 396 -19.48 43.27 -4.46
C ASN A 396 -19.65 43.57 -2.96
N TYR A 397 -18.87 42.96 -2.05
CA TYR A 397 -19.13 43.06 -0.61
C TYR A 397 -17.94 43.60 0.18
N THR A 398 -18.17 44.70 0.89
CA THR A 398 -17.18 45.25 1.83
C THR A 398 -17.12 44.41 3.11
N LYS A 399 -15.97 44.40 3.80
CA LYS A 399 -15.75 43.68 5.09
C LYS A 399 -16.83 44.00 6.14
N ASP A 400 -17.38 45.22 6.13
CA ASP A 400 -18.46 45.68 7.01
C ASP A 400 -19.82 45.04 6.73
N GLU A 401 -20.10 44.66 5.47
CA GLU A 401 -21.33 43.98 5.09
C GLU A 401 -21.32 42.52 5.57
N ARG A 402 -20.16 41.87 5.61
CA ARG A 402 -19.98 40.51 6.18
C ARG A 402 -20.35 40.48 7.67
N VAL A 403 -19.86 41.45 8.45
CA VAL A 403 -20.15 41.55 9.90
C VAL A 403 -21.63 41.84 10.18
N LYS A 404 -22.28 42.67 9.36
CA LYS A 404 -23.73 42.96 9.50
C LYS A 404 -24.60 41.74 9.25
N VAL A 405 -24.29 40.92 8.24
CA VAL A 405 -25.05 39.71 7.92
C VAL A 405 -24.86 38.64 9.00
N PHE A 406 -23.63 38.42 9.48
CA PHE A 406 -23.37 37.46 10.57
C PHE A 406 -24.17 37.80 11.83
N ARG A 407 -24.22 39.09 12.21
CA ARG A 407 -25.06 39.57 13.34
C ARG A 407 -26.56 39.37 13.11
N SER A 408 -27.03 39.38 11.86
CA SER A 408 -28.45 39.18 11.53
C SER A 408 -28.88 37.71 11.64
N ILE A 409 -27.99 36.77 11.33
CA ILE A 409 -28.22 35.33 11.45
C ILE A 409 -28.30 34.94 12.94
N ILE A 410 -27.36 35.42 13.76
CA ILE A 410 -27.36 35.19 15.22
C ILE A 410 -28.63 35.75 15.89
N ARG A 411 -29.14 36.90 15.43
CA ARG A 411 -30.38 37.49 15.96
C ARG A 411 -31.63 36.66 15.67
N PHE A 412 -31.64 35.81 14.64
CA PHE A 412 -32.78 34.97 14.32
C PHE A 412 -32.89 33.70 15.17
N GLU A 413 -31.80 33.27 15.83
CA GLU A 413 -31.83 32.10 16.72
C GLU A 413 -32.11 32.45 18.20
N PHE A 414 -31.80 33.66 18.65
CA PHE A 414 -31.96 34.05 20.07
C PHE A 414 -33.25 34.79 20.44
N LEU A 415 -34.15 35.06 19.48
CA LEU A 415 -35.40 35.78 19.73
C LEU A 415 -36.63 35.04 19.16
N LYS A 416 -36.91 33.84 19.67
CA LYS A 416 -38.31 33.40 19.81
C LYS A 416 -38.74 33.65 21.25
N PRO A 417 -39.47 34.74 21.57
CA PRO A 417 -40.13 34.83 22.85
C PRO A 417 -41.16 33.70 22.93
N LYS A 418 -40.98 32.75 23.86
CA LYS A 418 -42.06 31.86 24.29
C LYS A 418 -43.22 32.75 24.76
N HIS A 419 -44.24 32.90 23.93
CA HIS A 419 -45.48 33.55 24.37
C HIS A 419 -46.08 32.73 25.51
N LYS A 420 -46.00 33.29 26.73
CA LYS A 420 -46.92 32.94 27.82
C LYS A 420 -48.34 33.18 27.32
N ARG A 421 -49.16 32.12 27.25
CA ARG A 421 -50.62 32.24 27.33
C ARG A 421 -51.03 32.00 28.78
N SER A 422 -51.46 33.08 29.42
CA SER A 422 -52.16 33.11 30.70
C SER A 422 -53.66 32.94 30.43
N ASN A 423 -54.28 32.00 31.15
CA ASN A 423 -55.65 31.87 31.63
C ASN A 423 -56.81 32.52 30.84
N LYS A 424 -57.77 31.68 30.46
CA LYS A 424 -59.17 31.83 30.87
C LYS A 424 -59.69 30.51 31.41
#